data_AF-A0A554K306-F1
#
_entry.id   AF-A0A554K306-F1
#
_cell.length_a   1.000
_cell.length_b   1.000
_cell.length_c   1.000
_cell.angle_alpha   90.00
_cell.angle_beta   90.00
_cell.angle_gamma   90.00
#
_symmetry.space_group_name_H-M   'P 1'
#
loop_
_entity.id
_entity.type
_entity.pdbx_description
1 polymer ?
#
loop_
_entity_poly.entity_id
_entity_poly.type
_entity_poly.pdbx_seq_one_letter_code
_entity_poly.pdbx_strand_id
1 'polypeptide(L)'
;MNFFETFFSLVRLFLSTKDEFLKQKLEKKTREFFHVAQSVDNKLAIKQIDDLNEFIEILLYLKASDLSPALLAQKNLLCLYAEILGSAPVEDLPEEKEVNYIEKPPNKTKNLKYKNLETEILQIFQDKPNGLFLREIISSLQSQCSRRTVQRHLNKLVAARALLKRGDKNFVKYIFHGHRVQDDHVGDK
;
A
#
# COMPACT_ATOMS: atom_id res chain seq x y z
N MET A 1 0.96 -20.20 -3.45
CA MET A 1 -0.02 -21.20 -2.93
C MET A 1 -1.42 -20.90 -3.47
N ASN A 2 -1.62 -19.77 -4.17
CA ASN A 2 -2.95 -19.24 -4.44
C ASN A 2 -3.60 -19.78 -5.72
N PHE A 3 -2.85 -20.42 -6.63
CA PHE A 3 -3.41 -20.95 -7.90
C PHE A 3 -4.53 -21.99 -7.69
N PHE A 4 -4.27 -23.00 -6.86
CA PHE A 4 -5.28 -24.03 -6.57
C PHE A 4 -6.47 -23.46 -5.79
N GLU A 5 -6.22 -22.52 -4.89
CA GLU A 5 -7.29 -21.84 -4.15
C GLU A 5 -8.18 -21.01 -5.08
N THR A 6 -7.60 -20.34 -6.08
CA THR A 6 -8.31 -19.63 -7.14
C THR A 6 -9.10 -20.59 -8.03
N PHE A 7 -8.52 -21.75 -8.37
CA PHE A 7 -9.24 -22.79 -9.12
C PHE A 7 -10.47 -23.27 -8.36
N PHE A 8 -10.33 -23.68 -7.11
CA PHE A 8 -11.46 -24.19 -6.33
C PHE A 8 -12.51 -23.11 -6.05
N SER A 9 -12.12 -21.85 -5.84
CA SER A 9 -13.08 -20.77 -5.65
C SER A 9 -13.86 -20.45 -6.93
N LEU A 10 -13.21 -20.48 -8.10
CA LEU A 10 -13.89 -20.32 -9.40
C LEU A 10 -14.82 -21.49 -9.73
N VAL A 11 -14.43 -22.74 -9.40
CA VAL A 11 -15.31 -23.91 -9.52
C VAL A 11 -16.53 -23.75 -8.59
N ARG A 12 -16.31 -23.30 -7.35
CA ARG A 12 -17.40 -23.07 -6.40
C ARG A 12 -18.33 -21.96 -6.88
N LEU A 13 -17.79 -20.89 -7.44
CA LEU A 13 -18.57 -19.84 -8.06
C LEU A 13 -19.40 -20.38 -9.23
N PHE A 14 -18.78 -21.15 -10.13
CA PHE A 14 -19.47 -21.80 -11.25
C PHE A 14 -20.66 -22.65 -10.80
N LEU A 15 -20.48 -23.47 -9.77
CA LEU A 15 -21.57 -24.29 -9.22
C LEU A 15 -22.69 -23.44 -8.60
N SER A 16 -22.35 -22.27 -8.04
CA SER A 16 -23.32 -21.34 -7.42
C SER A 16 -24.03 -20.41 -8.42
N THR A 17 -23.53 -20.30 -9.65
CA THR A 17 -24.15 -19.46 -10.68
C THR A 17 -25.43 -20.14 -11.19
N LYS A 18 -26.56 -19.44 -11.13
CA LYS A 18 -27.87 -20.01 -11.46
C LYS A 18 -28.17 -19.99 -12.95
N ASP A 19 -27.70 -18.94 -13.63
CA ASP A 19 -27.94 -18.73 -15.04
C ASP A 19 -26.96 -19.52 -15.91
N GLU A 20 -27.48 -20.29 -16.86
CA GLU A 20 -26.70 -21.22 -17.69
C GLU A 20 -25.81 -20.49 -18.71
N PHE A 21 -26.28 -19.38 -19.28
CA PHE A 21 -25.49 -18.57 -20.19
C PHE A 21 -24.30 -17.93 -19.47
N LEU A 22 -24.53 -17.39 -18.27
CA LEU A 22 -23.50 -16.81 -17.43
C LEU A 22 -22.53 -17.87 -16.90
N LYS A 23 -22.99 -19.08 -16.62
CA LYS A 23 -22.14 -20.24 -16.31
C LYS A 23 -21.18 -20.56 -17.46
N GLN A 24 -21.69 -20.71 -18.68
CA GLN A 24 -20.86 -20.99 -19.85
C GLN A 24 -19.84 -19.88 -20.09
N LYS A 25 -20.25 -18.63 -19.90
CA LYS A 25 -19.36 -17.47 -20.02
C LYS A 25 -18.29 -17.45 -18.91
N LEU A 26 -18.65 -17.82 -17.68
CA LEU A 26 -17.69 -17.97 -16.56
C LEU A 26 -16.69 -19.08 -16.87
N GLU A 27 -17.15 -20.24 -17.34
CA GLU A 27 -16.30 -21.36 -17.69
C GLU A 27 -15.30 -20.98 -18.78
N LYS A 28 -15.77 -20.31 -19.84
CA LYS A 28 -14.92 -19.84 -20.93
C LYS A 28 -13.82 -18.91 -20.43
N LYS A 29 -14.18 -17.86 -19.68
CA LYS A 29 -13.21 -16.92 -19.08
C LYS A 29 -12.23 -17.61 -18.14
N THR A 30 -12.72 -18.54 -17.32
CA THR A 30 -11.89 -19.32 -16.39
C THR A 30 -10.89 -20.20 -17.13
N ARG A 31 -11.31 -20.84 -18.23
CA ARG A 31 -10.44 -21.66 -19.07
C ARG A 31 -9.37 -20.83 -19.77
N GLU A 32 -9.75 -19.68 -20.32
CA GLU A 32 -8.82 -18.71 -20.92
C GLU A 32 -7.78 -18.25 -19.90
N PHE A 33 -8.22 -17.87 -18.70
CA PHE A 33 -7.34 -17.53 -17.59
C PHE A 33 -6.35 -18.65 -17.25
N PHE A 34 -6.82 -19.88 -17.06
CA PHE A 34 -5.92 -20.99 -16.69
C PHE A 34 -4.94 -21.38 -17.79
N HIS A 35 -5.33 -21.22 -19.05
CA HIS A 35 -4.41 -21.41 -20.18
C HIS A 35 -3.30 -20.36 -20.16
N VAL A 36 -3.64 -19.10 -19.87
CA VAL A 36 -2.68 -18.00 -19.75
C VAL A 36 -1.83 -18.10 -18.49
N ALA A 37 -2.40 -18.48 -17.34
CA ALA A 37 -1.67 -18.57 -16.09
C ALA A 37 -0.63 -19.71 -16.08
N GLN A 38 -0.74 -20.67 -17.01
CA GLN A 38 0.29 -21.68 -17.28
C GLN A 38 1.40 -21.17 -18.20
N SER A 39 1.17 -20.06 -18.92
CA SER A 39 2.20 -19.40 -19.72
C SER A 39 2.99 -18.40 -18.87
N VAL A 40 4.24 -18.12 -19.24
CA VAL A 40 5.13 -17.20 -18.50
C VAL A 40 4.78 -15.71 -18.77
N ASP A 41 3.60 -15.42 -19.33
CA ASP A 41 3.17 -14.06 -19.65
C ASP A 41 2.36 -13.44 -18.51
N ASN A 42 3.10 -12.82 -17.57
CA ASN A 42 2.51 -12.15 -16.41
C ASN A 42 1.56 -11.01 -16.80
N LYS A 43 1.82 -10.27 -17.90
CA LYS A 43 0.97 -9.15 -18.32
C LYS A 43 -0.39 -9.65 -18.81
N LEU A 44 -0.38 -10.73 -19.59
CA LEU A 44 -1.62 -11.36 -20.06
C LEU A 44 -2.38 -12.01 -18.90
N ALA A 45 -1.69 -12.64 -17.95
CA ALA A 45 -2.31 -13.25 -16.78
C ALA A 45 -3.03 -12.20 -15.90
N ILE A 46 -2.39 -11.05 -15.68
CA ILE A 46 -2.98 -9.91 -14.97
C ILE A 46 -4.27 -9.43 -15.65
N LYS A 47 -4.23 -9.22 -16.97
CA LYS A 47 -5.42 -8.81 -17.73
C LYS A 47 -6.57 -9.81 -17.59
N GLN A 48 -6.28 -11.11 -17.62
CA GLN A 48 -7.29 -12.15 -17.45
C GLN A 48 -7.90 -12.16 -16.03
N ILE A 49 -7.10 -11.81 -15.01
CA ILE A 49 -7.61 -11.65 -13.64
C ILE A 49 -8.58 -10.46 -13.56
N ASP A 50 -8.24 -9.33 -14.17
CA ASP A 50 -9.11 -8.16 -14.22
C ASP A 50 -10.43 -8.48 -14.95
N ASP A 51 -10.33 -9.13 -16.11
CA ASP A 51 -11.47 -9.58 -16.92
C ASP A 51 -12.39 -10.57 -16.18
N LEU A 52 -11.84 -11.37 -15.25
CA LEU A 52 -12.59 -12.27 -14.37
C LEU A 52 -13.23 -11.51 -13.22
N ASN A 53 -12.51 -10.59 -12.56
CA ASN A 53 -13.05 -9.78 -11.47
C ASN A 53 -14.23 -8.92 -11.94
N GLU A 54 -14.12 -8.25 -13.09
CA GLU A 54 -15.23 -7.49 -13.70
C GLU A 54 -16.43 -8.41 -13.95
N PHE A 55 -16.19 -9.62 -14.46
CA PHE A 55 -17.27 -10.57 -14.71
C PHE A 55 -17.94 -11.03 -13.41
N ILE A 56 -17.19 -11.23 -12.32
CA ILE A 56 -17.76 -11.56 -11.01
C ILE A 56 -18.62 -10.41 -10.48
N GLU A 57 -18.22 -9.16 -10.67
CA GLU A 57 -19.03 -7.99 -10.31
C GLU A 57 -20.35 -7.96 -11.08
N ILE A 58 -20.34 -8.32 -12.37
CA ILE A 58 -21.56 -8.46 -13.18
C ILE A 58 -22.45 -9.57 -12.61
N LEU A 59 -21.88 -10.73 -12.24
CA LEU A 59 -22.65 -11.83 -11.64
C LEU A 59 -23.33 -11.39 -10.33
N LEU A 60 -22.62 -10.61 -9.50
CA LEU A 60 -23.15 -10.04 -8.25
C LEU A 60 -24.25 -9.01 -8.52
N TYR A 61 -24.02 -8.07 -9.44
CA TYR A 61 -24.99 -7.04 -9.81
C TYR A 61 -26.31 -7.65 -10.31
N LEU A 62 -26.21 -8.67 -11.16
CA LEU A 62 -27.36 -9.40 -11.70
C LEU A 62 -27.98 -10.38 -10.70
N LYS A 63 -27.39 -10.56 -9.50
CA LYS A 63 -27.78 -11.57 -8.51
C LYS A 63 -27.80 -12.99 -9.10
N ALA A 64 -26.94 -13.24 -10.08
CA ALA A 64 -26.85 -14.50 -10.80
C ALA A 64 -26.06 -15.58 -10.04
N SER A 65 -25.28 -15.18 -9.04
CA SER A 65 -24.49 -16.05 -8.16
C SER A 65 -24.67 -15.65 -6.70
N ASP A 66 -24.45 -16.60 -5.79
CA ASP A 66 -24.47 -16.30 -4.37
C ASP A 66 -23.26 -15.44 -3.95
N LEU A 67 -23.46 -14.55 -2.97
CA LEU A 67 -22.46 -13.57 -2.56
C LEU A 67 -21.16 -14.22 -2.03
N SER A 68 -21.28 -15.26 -1.22
CA SER A 68 -20.12 -15.88 -0.57
C SER A 68 -19.14 -16.54 -1.57
N PRO A 69 -19.59 -17.38 -2.53
CA PRO A 69 -18.73 -17.90 -3.60
C PRO A 69 -18.07 -16.81 -4.44
N ALA A 70 -18.81 -15.74 -4.79
CA ALA A 70 -18.29 -14.64 -5.59
C ALA A 70 -17.18 -13.86 -4.86
N LEU A 71 -17.40 -13.49 -3.60
CA LEU A 71 -16.38 -12.81 -2.79
C LEU A 71 -15.14 -13.69 -2.55
N LEU A 72 -15.33 -15.00 -2.37
CA LEU A 72 -14.22 -15.94 -2.24
C LEU A 72 -13.39 -16.02 -3.54
N ALA A 73 -14.06 -16.03 -4.69
CA ALA A 73 -13.39 -16.02 -5.99
C ALA A 73 -12.58 -14.72 -6.19
N GLN A 74 -13.19 -13.55 -5.93
CA GLN A 74 -12.50 -12.25 -6.00
C GLN A 74 -11.28 -12.19 -5.07
N LYS A 75 -11.43 -12.62 -3.81
CA LYS A 75 -10.33 -12.66 -2.85
C LYS A 75 -9.15 -13.47 -3.40
N ASN A 76 -9.40 -14.69 -3.87
CA ASN A 76 -8.32 -15.57 -4.32
C ASN A 76 -7.69 -15.08 -5.63
N LEU A 77 -8.48 -14.50 -6.54
CA LEU A 77 -7.98 -13.84 -7.74
C LEU A 77 -7.02 -12.68 -7.40
N LEU A 78 -7.38 -11.83 -6.43
CA LEU A 78 -6.52 -10.74 -5.97
C LEU A 78 -5.24 -11.26 -5.28
N CYS A 79 -5.34 -12.33 -4.49
CA CYS A 79 -4.18 -12.97 -3.90
C CYS A 79 -3.23 -13.53 -4.96
N LEU A 80 -3.77 -14.09 -6.06
CA LEU A 80 -2.98 -14.60 -7.17
C LEU A 80 -2.37 -13.46 -8.01
N TYR A 81 -3.11 -12.37 -8.21
CA TYR A 81 -2.61 -11.14 -8.82
C TYR A 81 -1.36 -10.61 -8.10
N ALA A 82 -1.40 -10.54 -6.76
CA ALA A 82 -0.27 -10.11 -5.94
C ALA A 82 0.93 -11.08 -6.05
N GLU A 83 0.69 -12.39 -6.14
CA GLU A 83 1.76 -13.37 -6.38
C GLU A 83 2.42 -13.16 -7.76
N ILE A 84 1.64 -12.92 -8.81
CA ILE A 84 2.15 -12.68 -10.17
C ILE A 84 3.00 -11.40 -10.24
N LEU A 85 2.53 -10.32 -9.62
CA LEU A 85 3.31 -9.08 -9.53
C LEU A 85 4.60 -9.26 -8.71
N GLY A 86 4.54 -10.03 -7.63
CA GLY A 86 5.70 -10.31 -6.78
C GLY A 86 6.73 -11.27 -7.40
N SER A 87 6.38 -11.96 -8.48
CA SER A 87 7.23 -12.97 -9.15
C SER A 87 7.76 -12.53 -10.53
N ALA A 88 7.37 -11.36 -11.03
CA ALA A 88 7.94 -10.79 -12.25
C ALA A 88 9.41 -10.35 -12.02
N PRO A 89 10.36 -10.73 -12.90
CA PRO A 89 11.67 -10.08 -12.95
C PRO A 89 11.47 -8.58 -13.18
N VAL A 90 12.25 -7.75 -12.49
CA VAL A 90 12.20 -6.29 -12.57
C VAL A 90 12.81 -5.80 -13.89
N GLU A 91 12.23 -6.19 -15.03
CA GLU A 91 12.58 -5.68 -16.35
C GLU A 91 11.27 -5.45 -17.15
N ASP A 92 11.08 -4.23 -17.62
CA ASP A 92 10.05 -3.78 -18.57
C ASP A 92 8.59 -3.56 -18.11
N LEU A 93 8.41 -2.77 -17.05
CA LEU A 93 7.22 -1.91 -16.88
C LEU A 93 7.65 -0.44 -16.85
N PRO A 94 7.00 0.48 -17.60
CA PRO A 94 7.22 1.90 -17.41
C PRO A 94 6.84 2.26 -15.96
N GLU A 95 7.73 2.96 -15.26
CA GLU A 95 7.56 3.35 -13.85
C GLU A 95 6.28 4.18 -13.65
N GLU A 96 5.15 3.51 -13.43
CA GLU A 96 4.07 4.08 -12.66
C GLU A 96 4.54 4.16 -11.21
N LYS A 97 4.69 5.40 -10.75
CA LYS A 97 5.10 5.75 -9.39
C LYS A 97 4.00 5.38 -8.42
N GLU A 98 3.84 4.09 -8.15
CA GLU A 98 3.09 3.64 -6.99
C GLU A 98 3.94 3.80 -5.73
N VAL A 99 3.46 4.77 -4.99
CA VAL A 99 3.63 5.04 -3.58
C VAL A 99 3.53 3.75 -2.78
N ASN A 100 4.65 3.04 -2.63
CA ASN A 100 4.73 1.96 -1.66
C ASN A 100 5.25 2.50 -0.33
N TYR A 101 4.32 2.54 0.62
CA TYR A 101 4.60 2.43 2.04
C TYR A 101 5.45 1.18 2.25
N ILE A 102 6.72 1.39 2.57
CA ILE A 102 7.61 0.34 3.02
C ILE A 102 7.51 0.28 4.55
N GLU A 103 6.79 -0.69 5.10
CA GLU A 103 7.24 -1.31 6.34
C GLU A 103 8.43 -2.23 6.00
N LYS A 104 9.60 -1.87 6.53
CA LYS A 104 10.87 -2.60 6.36
C LYS A 104 11.27 -3.18 7.72
N PRO A 105 11.60 -4.48 7.83
CA PRO A 105 12.41 -4.96 8.96
C PRO A 105 13.83 -4.34 8.89
N PRO A 106 14.55 -4.26 10.02
CA PRO A 106 15.55 -3.23 10.28
C PRO A 106 16.86 -3.54 9.58
N ASN A 107 17.00 -3.08 8.34
CA ASN A 107 18.31 -3.08 7.70
C ASN A 107 19.15 -1.93 8.28
N LYS A 108 19.96 -2.30 9.27
CA LYS A 108 20.96 -1.48 9.96
C LYS A 108 22.04 -1.04 8.97
N THR A 109 21.75 0.01 8.20
CA THR A 109 22.76 0.92 7.63
C THR A 109 22.04 2.12 7.01
N LYS A 110 21.37 2.93 7.83
CA LYS A 110 20.86 4.24 7.40
C LYS A 110 21.69 5.34 8.07
N ASN A 111 22.55 5.95 7.25
CA ASN A 111 22.99 7.34 7.31
C ASN A 111 22.91 8.02 8.69
N LEU A 112 23.99 7.89 9.47
CA LEU A 112 24.25 8.68 10.68
C LEU A 112 24.08 10.20 10.48
N LYS A 113 24.19 10.68 9.23
CA LYS A 113 24.08 12.11 8.89
C LYS A 113 22.68 12.73 9.08
N TYR A 114 21.61 11.93 9.09
CA TYR A 114 20.22 12.46 9.13
C TYR A 114 19.46 12.19 10.43
N LYS A 115 20.01 11.40 11.36
CA LYS A 115 19.42 11.24 12.70
C LYS A 115 19.45 12.55 13.51
N ASN A 116 20.51 13.34 13.32
CA ASN A 116 20.70 14.61 14.03
C ASN A 116 19.66 15.69 13.65
N LEU A 117 19.17 15.66 12.41
CA LEU A 117 18.26 16.69 11.90
C LEU A 117 16.84 16.55 12.49
N GLU A 118 16.38 15.32 12.71
CA GLU A 118 15.10 15.08 13.37
C GLU A 118 15.13 15.49 14.84
N THR A 119 16.25 15.25 15.54
CA THR A 119 16.45 15.71 16.93
C THR A 119 16.60 17.22 17.03
N GLU A 120 17.30 17.88 16.10
CA GLU A 120 17.40 19.35 16.03
C GLU A 120 16.01 19.99 15.84
N ILE A 121 15.20 19.44 14.92
CA ILE A 121 13.83 19.92 14.71
C ILE A 121 13.01 19.80 15.99
N LEU A 122 13.07 18.65 16.68
CA LEU A 122 12.30 18.44 17.91
C LEU A 122 12.75 19.36 19.05
N GLN A 123 14.05 19.65 19.18
CA GLN A 123 14.57 20.60 20.16
C GLN A 123 14.02 22.01 19.93
N ILE A 124 13.92 22.47 18.68
CA ILE A 124 13.34 23.78 18.33
C ILE A 124 11.88 23.92 18.82
N PHE A 125 11.15 22.82 18.92
CA PHE A 125 9.76 22.82 19.39
C PHE A 125 9.60 22.73 20.91
N GLN A 126 10.64 22.38 21.67
CA GLN A 126 10.56 22.26 23.14
C GLN A 126 10.21 23.60 23.79
N ASP A 127 10.70 24.71 23.22
CA ASP A 127 10.51 26.05 23.79
C ASP A 127 9.34 26.84 23.17
N LYS A 128 8.57 26.22 22.24
CA LYS A 128 7.55 26.93 21.45
C LYS A 128 6.23 26.14 21.37
N PRO A 129 5.41 26.15 22.44
CA PRO A 129 4.16 25.39 22.51
C PRO A 129 3.08 25.86 21.51
N ASN A 130 3.20 27.10 21.02
CA ASN A 130 2.24 27.66 20.05
C ASN A 130 2.45 27.16 18.61
N GLY A 131 3.50 26.37 18.36
CA GLY A 131 3.87 25.86 17.05
C GLY A 131 4.56 26.88 16.14
N LEU A 132 5.18 26.39 15.09
CA LEU A 132 6.06 27.14 14.20
C LEU A 132 5.67 26.97 12.73
N PHE A 133 5.88 28.01 11.93
CA PHE A 133 5.78 27.94 10.49
C PHE A 133 7.05 27.36 9.86
N LEU A 134 6.91 26.76 8.68
CA LEU A 134 8.03 26.15 7.94
C LEU A 134 9.23 27.11 7.76
N ARG A 135 8.97 28.40 7.54
CA ARG A 135 10.04 29.40 7.37
C ARG A 135 10.84 29.61 8.67
N GLU A 136 10.16 29.61 9.80
CA GLU A 136 10.76 29.81 11.13
C GLU A 136 11.60 28.60 11.56
N ILE A 137 11.16 27.40 11.17
CA ILE A 137 11.90 26.14 11.38
C ILE A 137 13.17 26.15 10.54
N ILE A 138 13.08 26.52 9.26
CA ILE A 138 14.25 26.57 8.36
C ILE A 138 15.28 27.60 8.86
N SER A 139 14.82 28.75 9.36
CA SER A 139 15.72 29.79 9.89
C SER A 139 16.38 29.44 11.23
N SER A 140 15.82 28.49 11.98
CA SER A 140 16.33 28.08 13.30
C SER A 140 17.18 26.81 13.26
N LEU A 141 17.28 26.15 12.10
CA LEU A 141 18.15 24.99 11.92
C LEU A 141 19.60 25.43 11.75
N GLN A 142 20.50 24.83 12.53
CA GLN A 142 21.94 25.03 12.41
C GLN A 142 22.51 24.37 11.15
N SER A 143 21.84 23.33 10.66
CA SER A 143 22.24 22.59 9.46
C SER A 143 21.73 23.28 8.18
N GLN A 144 22.63 23.60 7.24
CA GLN A 144 22.28 24.14 5.92
C GLN A 144 21.52 23.08 5.11
N CYS A 145 20.20 23.10 5.22
CA CYS A 145 19.33 22.12 4.58
C CYS A 145 18.33 22.78 3.63
N SER A 146 18.11 22.14 2.49
CA SER A 146 17.12 22.61 1.53
C SER A 146 15.70 22.59 2.14
N ARG A 147 14.86 23.55 1.74
CA ARG A 147 13.45 23.61 2.14
C ARG A 147 12.71 22.28 1.92
N ARG A 148 13.02 21.59 0.82
CA ARG A 148 12.43 20.28 0.46
C ARG A 148 12.84 19.19 1.46
N THR A 149 14.08 19.21 1.93
CA THR A 149 14.61 18.27 2.93
C THR A 149 13.93 18.47 4.28
N VAL A 150 13.87 19.71 4.76
CA VAL A 150 13.21 20.04 6.04
C VAL A 150 11.73 19.66 6.01
N GLN A 151 11.04 19.96 4.91
CA GLN A 151 9.62 19.59 4.75
C GLN A 151 9.40 18.08 4.71
N ARG A 152 10.33 17.31 4.15
CA ARG A 152 10.28 15.83 4.18
C ARG A 152 10.42 15.29 5.61
N HIS A 153 11.33 15.84 6.42
CA HIS A 153 11.50 15.42 7.81
C HIS A 153 10.35 15.88 8.71
N LEU A 154 9.80 17.08 8.51
CA LEU A 154 8.58 17.51 9.21
C LEU A 154 7.38 16.61 8.88
N ASN A 155 7.18 16.25 7.61
CA ASN A 155 6.10 15.32 7.24
C ASN A 155 6.28 13.93 7.87
N LYS A 156 7.53 13.45 8.03
CA LYS A 156 7.81 12.21 8.78
C LYS A 156 7.45 12.34 10.25
N LEU A 157 7.82 13.44 10.90
CA LEU A 157 7.47 13.69 12.31
C LEU A 157 5.96 13.85 12.52
N VAL A 158 5.24 14.38 11.52
CA VAL A 158 3.77 14.41 11.51
C VAL A 158 3.18 13.01 11.36
N ALA A 159 3.69 12.20 10.43
CA ALA A 159 3.25 10.82 10.26
C ALA A 159 3.53 9.96 11.51
N ALA A 160 4.66 10.20 12.19
CA ALA A 160 5.03 9.57 13.44
C ALA A 160 4.27 10.13 14.67
N ARG A 161 3.27 11.00 14.48
CA ARG A 161 2.44 11.64 15.52
C ARG A 161 3.20 12.50 16.54
N ALA A 162 4.47 12.84 16.29
CA ALA A 162 5.25 13.74 17.13
C ALA A 162 4.90 15.22 16.90
N LEU A 163 4.42 15.56 15.68
CA LEU A 163 3.98 16.90 15.31
C LEU A 163 2.56 16.87 14.72
N LEU A 164 1.78 17.91 14.99
CA LEU A 164 0.51 18.18 14.34
C LEU A 164 0.69 19.26 13.28
N LYS A 165 0.13 19.00 12.09
CA LYS A 165 0.10 19.95 10.98
C LYS A 165 -1.26 20.65 10.95
N ARG A 166 -1.28 21.97 11.12
CA ARG A 166 -2.51 22.80 11.12
C ARG A 166 -2.38 23.94 10.11
N GLY A 167 -3.38 24.11 9.25
CA GLY A 167 -3.47 25.21 8.28
C GLY A 167 -3.53 24.78 6.81
N ASP A 168 -3.76 25.75 5.93
CA ASP A 168 -3.98 25.53 4.49
C ASP A 168 -2.68 25.37 3.69
N LYS A 169 -2.82 24.99 2.40
CA LYS A 169 -1.72 24.69 1.47
C LYS A 169 -0.58 25.72 1.48
N ASN A 170 -0.88 26.99 1.78
CA ASN A 170 0.10 28.09 1.80
C ASN A 170 0.57 28.51 3.21
N PHE A 171 -0.15 28.15 4.28
CA PHE A 171 0.12 28.57 5.66
C PHE A 171 0.10 27.38 6.61
N VAL A 172 1.13 26.54 6.51
CA VAL A 172 1.26 25.34 7.33
C VAL A 172 2.00 25.67 8.63
N LYS A 173 1.32 25.48 9.75
CA LYS A 173 1.87 25.56 11.11
C LYS A 173 2.07 24.15 11.66
N TYR A 174 3.21 23.90 12.30
CA TYR A 174 3.53 22.65 12.97
C TYR A 174 3.50 22.86 14.48
N ILE A 175 2.79 22.00 15.22
CA ILE A 175 2.64 22.09 16.67
C ILE A 175 3.17 20.79 17.28
N PHE A 176 3.94 20.87 18.35
CA PHE A 176 4.40 19.66 19.03
C PHE A 176 3.23 18.95 19.70
N HIS A 177 3.08 17.66 19.41
CA HIS A 177 2.05 16.82 20.02
C HIS A 177 2.78 15.75 20.82
N GLY A 178 2.87 16.01 22.13
CA GLY A 178 3.69 15.25 23.05
C GLY A 178 3.22 13.81 23.18
N HIS A 179 3.77 12.92 22.35
CA HIS A 179 4.04 11.56 22.77
C HIS A 179 5.54 11.43 22.95
N ARG A 180 5.96 11.31 24.21
CA ARG A 180 7.25 10.70 24.55
C ARG A 180 7.27 9.33 23.88
N VAL A 181 8.27 9.09 23.04
CA VAL A 181 8.68 7.73 22.71
C VAL A 181 9.04 7.09 24.04
N GLN A 182 8.15 6.23 24.56
CA GLN A 182 8.51 5.33 25.64
C GLN A 182 9.49 4.32 25.03
N ASP A 183 10.73 4.40 25.49
CA ASP A 183 11.69 3.33 25.35
C ASP A 183 11.12 2.10 26.08
N ASP A 184 10.63 1.12 25.33
CA ASP A 184 10.29 -0.16 25.91
C ASP A 184 11.58 -0.89 26.32
N HIS A 185 11.58 -1.25 27.60
CA HIS A 185 12.59 -1.97 28.32
C HIS A 185 13.11 -3.21 27.58
N VAL A 186 14.44 -3.29 27.44
CA VAL A 186 15.15 -4.57 27.42
C VAL A 186 15.12 -5.12 28.84
N GLY A 187 14.14 -5.96 29.12
CA GLY A 187 14.17 -6.90 30.23
C GLY A 187 14.62 -8.25 29.69
N ASP A 188 15.90 -8.58 29.90
CA ASP A 188 16.37 -9.95 30.09
C ASP A 188 17.84 -9.92 30.55
N LYS A 189 18.03 -9.96 31.87
CA LYS A 189 18.90 -10.89 32.60
C LYS A 189 18.88 -10.58 34.10
#